data_AF-L0JSV2-F1
#
_entry.id   AF-L0JSV2-F1
#
_cell.length_a   1.000
_cell.length_b   1.000
_cell.length_c   1.000
_cell.angle_alpha   90.00
_cell.angle_beta   90.00
_cell.angle_gamma   90.00
#
_symmetry.space_group_name_H-M   'P 1'
#
loop_
_entity.id
_entity.type
_entity.pdbx_description
1 polymer ?
#
loop_
_entity_poly.entity_id
_entity_poly.type
_entity_poly.pdbx_seq_one_letter_code
_entity_poly.pdbx_strand_id
1 'polypeptide(L)' 'MANIELDLDDDAILIEDHNQQQQLIATRSGDSWRVLEEPIDKSNQLATRTTVNTPTQALIETLRWLAENE' A
#
# COMPACT_ATOMS: atom_id res chain seq x y z
N MET A 1 -15.05 -10.69 0.57
CA MET A 1 -13.83 -10.38 1.33
C MET A 1 -12.74 -11.24 0.71
N ALA A 2 -11.76 -10.62 0.05
CA ALA A 2 -10.66 -11.36 -0.55
C ALA A 2 -9.48 -11.27 0.42
N ASN A 3 -9.02 -12.42 0.94
CA ASN A 3 -7.70 -12.48 1.55
C ASN A 3 -6.70 -12.35 0.40
N ILE A 4 -6.03 -11.20 0.32
CA ILE A 4 -4.94 -10.99 -0.63
C ILE A 4 -3.69 -11.49 0.09
N GLU A 5 -3.26 -12.69 -0.25
CA GLU A 5 -1.95 -13.21 0.14
C GLU A 5 -0.91 -12.49 -0.72
N LEU A 6 -0.13 -11.59 -0.10
CA LEU A 6 0.93 -10.85 -0.76
C LEU A 6 2.16 -11.74 -0.85
N ASP A 7 2.42 -12.27 -2.04
CA ASP A 7 3.71 -12.89 -2.34
C ASP A 7 4.73 -11.75 -2.52
N LEU A 8 5.55 -11.50 -1.51
CA LEU A 8 6.51 -10.38 -1.48
C LEU A 8 7.78 -10.62 -2.34
N ASP A 9 7.76 -11.64 -3.19
CA ASP A 9 8.80 -11.88 -4.21
C ASP A 9 8.72 -10.84 -5.37
N ASP A 10 7.63 -10.07 -5.44
CA ASP A 10 7.44 -8.95 -6.35
C ASP A 10 7.93 -7.61 -5.76
N ASP A 11 8.36 -6.68 -6.64
CA ASP A 11 8.78 -5.33 -6.24
C ASP A 11 7.71 -4.68 -5.33
N ALA A 12 8.09 -4.35 -4.09
CA ALA A 12 7.20 -3.78 -3.08
C ALA A 12 7.78 -2.49 -2.47
N ILE A 13 6.90 -1.53 -2.20
CA ILE A 13 7.19 -0.31 -1.44
C ILE A 13 6.32 -0.36 -0.19
N LEU A 14 6.95 -0.42 0.97
CA LEU A 14 6.30 -0.35 2.28
C LEU A 14 6.55 1.03 2.89
N ILE A 15 5.48 1.67 3.37
CA ILE A 15 5.54 2.92 4.12
C ILE A 15 4.74 2.73 5.40
N GLU A 16 5.38 2.97 6.54
CA GLU A 16 4.77 2.88 7.87
C GLU A 16 4.61 4.27 8.48
N ASP A 17 3.39 4.62 8.87
CA ASP A 17 3.09 5.78 9.71
C ASP A 17 2.82 5.32 11.15
N HIS A 18 3.85 5.42 11.98
CA HIS A 18 3.77 5.06 13.40
C HIS A 18 2.94 6.04 14.24
N ASN A 19 2.74 7.28 13.79
CA ASN A 19 1.90 8.23 14.51
C ASN A 19 0.43 7.83 14.39
N GLN A 20 0.02 7.37 13.20
CA GLN A 20 -1.36 6.95 12.92
C GLN A 20 -1.61 5.46 13.09
N GLN A 21 -0.57 4.66 13.33
CA GLN A 21 -0.64 3.19 13.43
C GLN A 21 -1.16 2.55 12.14
N GLN A 22 -0.76 3.12 11.00
CA GLN A 22 -1.20 2.69 9.67
C GLN A 22 0.01 2.46 8.77
N GLN A 23 -0.11 1.52 7.84
CA GLN A 23 0.88 1.26 6.82
C GLN A 23 0.24 1.19 5.45
N LEU A 24 1.01 1.61 4.46
CA LEU A 24 0.68 1.49 3.06
C LEU A 24 1.66 0.56 2.37
N ILE A 25 1.11 -0.35 1.60
CA ILE A 25 1.86 -1.31 0.78
C ILE A 25 1.53 -1.04 -0.66
N ALA A 26 2.51 -0.60 -1.44
CA ALA A 26 2.41 -0.64 -2.88
C ALA A 26 3.12 -1.91 -3.39
N THR A 27 2.37 -2.79 -4.03
CA THR A 27 2.90 -4.04 -4.60
C THR A 27 2.57 -4.11 -6.08
N ARG A 28 3.45 -4.74 -6.85
CA ARG A 28 3.17 -5.05 -8.25
C ARG A 28 2.10 -6.15 -8.34
N SER A 29 1.13 -5.95 -9.23
CA SER A 29 0.08 -6.90 -9.58
C SER A 29 0.00 -6.95 -11.10
N GLY A 30 0.75 -7.87 -11.71
CA GLY A 30 0.91 -7.98 -13.16
C GLY A 30 1.64 -6.77 -13.74
N ASP A 31 0.99 -6.06 -14.66
CA ASP A 31 1.54 -4.83 -15.29
C ASP A 31 1.20 -3.55 -14.53
N SER A 32 0.55 -3.67 -13.38
CA SER A 32 0.09 -2.56 -12.56
C SER A 32 0.63 -2.64 -11.14
N TRP A 33 0.46 -1.56 -10.39
CA TRP A 33 0.81 -1.43 -8.99
C TRP A 33 -0.46 -1.17 -8.18
N ARG A 34 -0.69 -1.95 -7.15
CA ARG A 34 -1.80 -1.76 -6.21
C ARG A 34 -1.26 -1.11 -4.95
N VAL A 35 -1.87 0.00 -4.56
CA VAL A 35 -1.61 0.65 -3.27
C VAL A 35 -2.70 0.18 -2.30
N LEU A 36 -2.24 -0.47 -1.24
CA LEU A 36 -3.04 -1.09 -0.21
C LEU A 36 -2.78 -0.35 1.10
N GLU A 37 -3.80 -0.25 1.93
CA GLU A 37 -3.72 0.28 3.28
C GLU A 37 -4.10 -0.79 4.27
N GLU A 38 -3.34 -0.89 5.36
CA GLU A 38 -3.72 -1.68 6.51
C GLU A 38 -3.23 -1.03 7.82
N PRO A 39 -3.85 -1.36 8.97
CA PRO A 39 -3.30 -0.98 10.27
C PRO A 39 -2.05 -1.81 10.59
N ILE A 40 -1.01 -1.17 11.15
CA ILE A 40 0.28 -1.83 11.49
C ILE A 40 0.05 -3.07 12.38
N ASP A 41 -0.88 -2.98 13.34
CA ASP A 41 -1.17 -4.05 14.30
C ASP A 41 -2.34 -4.98 13.88
N LYS A 42 -2.90 -4.83 12.67
CA LYS A 42 -4.05 -5.65 12.23
C LYS A 42 -3.89 -6.16 10.80
N SER A 43 -3.26 -7.33 10.65
CA SER A 43 -3.04 -8.02 9.38
C SER A 43 -4.30 -8.51 8.63
N ASN A 44 -5.51 -8.19 9.09
CA ASN A 44 -6.76 -8.66 8.49
C ASN A 44 -7.59 -7.55 7.82
N GLN A 45 -7.06 -6.33 7.72
CA GLN A 45 -7.78 -5.20 7.12
C GLN A 45 -6.96 -4.56 6.01
N LEU A 46 -6.66 -5.32 4.96
CA LEU A 46 -6.17 -4.75 3.71
C LEU A 46 -7.32 -4.10 2.94
N ALA A 47 -7.25 -2.80 2.76
CA ALA A 47 -8.13 -2.04 1.88
C ALA A 47 -7.34 -1.59 0.64
N THR A 48 -7.84 -1.92 -0.55
CA THR A 48 -7.27 -1.36 -1.79
C THR A 48 -7.66 0.11 -1.91
N ARG A 49 -6.66 0.99 -1.94
CA ARG A 49 -6.87 2.43 -2.14
C ARG A 49 -6.91 2.80 -3.61
N THR A 50 -5.87 2.42 -4.35
CA THR A 50 -5.75 2.78 -5.77
C THR A 50 -4.94 1.74 -6.53
N THR A 51 -5.04 1.79 -7.85
CA THR A 51 -4.22 1.01 -8.78
C THR A 51 -3.63 1.95 -9.81
N VAL A 52 -2.32 1.88 -9.99
CA VAL A 52 -1.54 2.76 -10.88
C VAL A 52 -0.65 1.92 -11.78
N ASN A 53 -0.13 2.50 -12.85
CA ASN A 53 0.58 1.72 -13.88
C ASN A 53 2.10 1.68 -13.66
N THR A 54 2.64 2.52 -12.78
CA THR A 54 4.09 2.64 -12.59
C THR A 54 4.47 2.70 -11.12
N PRO A 55 5.68 2.22 -10.75
CA PRO A 55 6.18 2.32 -9.38
C PRO A 55 6.29 3.77 -8.89
N THR A 56 6.67 4.69 -9.78
CA THR A 56 6.77 6.13 -9.44
C THR A 56 5.41 6.71 -9.08
N GLN A 57 4.36 6.37 -9.83
CA GLN A 57 3.00 6.78 -9.47
C GLN A 57 2.57 6.15 -8.14
N ALA A 58 2.92 4.88 -7.91
CA ALA A 58 2.58 4.22 -6.66
C ALA A 58 3.22 4.94 -5.48
N LEU A 59 4.51 5.29 -5.58
CA LEU A 59 5.20 6.08 -4.57
C LEU A 59 4.55 7.47 -4.36
N ILE A 60 4.22 8.19 -5.43
CA ILE A 60 3.57 9.51 -5.33
C ILE A 60 2.23 9.40 -4.60
N GLU A 61 1.41 8.39 -4.91
CA GLU A 61 0.13 8.17 -4.23
C GLU A 61 0.32 7.85 -2.74
N THR A 62 1.30 7.00 -2.40
CA THR A 62 1.62 6.65 -1.02
C THR A 62 2.13 7.86 -0.22
N LEU A 63 2.98 8.70 -0.82
CA LEU A 63 3.49 9.92 -0.19
C LEU A 63 2.41 11.01 -0.06
N ARG A 64 1.53 11.15 -1.06
CA ARG A 64 0.41 12.10 -0.99
C ARG A 64 -0.50 11.78 0.20
N TRP A 65 -0.74 10.50 0.44
CA TRP A 65 -1.53 10.06 1.59
C TRP A 65 -0.90 10.51 2.92
N LEU A 66 0.41 10.31 3.10
CA LEU A 66 1.09 10.79 4.30
C LEU A 66 0.88 12.29 4.52
N ALA A 67 0.96 13.08 3.44
CA ALA A 67 0.77 14.52 3.49
C ALA A 67 -0.69 14.97 3.72
N GLU A 68 -1.67 14.14 3.33
CA GLU A 68 -3.11 14.43 3.55
C GLU A 68 -3.58 14.13 4.98
N ASN A 69 -2.78 13.38 5.75
CA ASN A 69 -3.14 12.91 7.08
C ASN A 69 -2.35 13.60 8.22
N GLU A 70 -1.57 14.66 7.91
CA GLU A 70 -1.01 15.61 8.90
C GLU A 70 -2.06 16.63 9.39
#